data_AF-A0A7C7CXQ7-F1
#
_entry.id   AF-A0A7C7CXQ7-F1
#
_cell.length_a   1.000
_cell.length_b   1.000
_cell.length_c   1.000
_cell.angle_alpha   90.00
_cell.angle_beta   90.00
_cell.angle_gamma   90.00
#
_symmetry.space_group_name_H-M   'P 1'
#
loop_
_entity.id
_entity.type
_entity.pdbx_description
1 polymer ?
#
loop_
_entity_poly.entity_id
_entity_poly.type
_entity_poly.pdbx_seq_one_letter_code
_entity_poly.pdbx_strand_id
1 'polypeptide(L)'
;MFTALLKKDLLIELRSKEIVISMAAFGVSVILLYSFSFNESPRTFSIFASGLIWMVFLFISVLGLHRSFSLEKEFDAIGLILSAPVDRSLIFLSKWVSGFLFLLIAQIIIVPLFWL
;
A
#
# COMPACT_ATOMS: atom_id res chain seq x y z
N MET A 1 -13.46 -8.94 -18.77
CA MET A 1 -12.30 -9.60 -18.12
C MET A 1 -11.59 -8.70 -17.13
N PHE A 2 -11.19 -7.48 -17.49
CA PHE A 2 -10.51 -6.53 -16.59
C PHE A 2 -11.19 -6.31 -15.23
N THR A 3 -12.49 -6.01 -15.21
CA THR A 3 -13.25 -5.80 -13.97
C THR A 3 -13.35 -7.04 -13.09
N ALA A 4 -13.31 -8.24 -13.69
CA ALA A 4 -13.31 -9.50 -12.95
C ALA A 4 -11.96 -9.74 -12.26
N LEU A 5 -10.85 -9.44 -12.94
CA LEU A 5 -9.49 -9.48 -12.36
C LEU A 5 -9.37 -8.50 -11.20
N LEU A 6 -9.83 -7.26 -11.38
CA LEU A 6 -9.86 -6.24 -10.32
C LEU A 6 -10.67 -6.70 -9.11
N LYS A 7 -11.90 -7.19 -9.33
CA LYS A 7 -12.76 -7.67 -8.25
C LYS A 7 -12.13 -8.85 -7.50
N LYS A 8 -11.44 -9.74 -8.22
CA LYS A 8 -10.69 -10.86 -7.62
C LYS A 8 -9.61 -10.33 -6.67
N ASP A 9 -8.77 -9.40 -7.12
CA ASP A 9 -7.69 -8.84 -6.29
C ASP A 9 -8.25 -8.09 -5.07
N LEU A 10 -9.29 -7.29 -5.25
CA LEU A 10 -9.99 -6.59 -4.16
C LEU A 10 -10.59 -7.55 -3.13
N LEU A 11 -11.18 -8.67 -3.56
CA LEU A 11 -11.73 -9.67 -2.65
C LEU A 11 -10.65 -10.43 -1.89
N ILE A 12 -9.52 -10.73 -2.54
CA ILE A 12 -8.36 -11.36 -1.89
C ILE A 12 -7.85 -10.44 -0.79
N GLU A 13 -7.64 -9.15 -1.10
CA GLU A 13 -7.17 -8.18 -0.12
C GLU A 13 -8.20 -7.92 0.98
N LEU A 14 -9.49 -7.89 0.69
CA LEU A 14 -10.53 -7.72 1.74
C LEU A 14 -10.55 -8.89 2.73
N ARG A 15 -10.16 -10.10 2.29
CA ARG A 15 -10.09 -11.30 3.13
C ARG A 15 -8.80 -11.40 3.91
N SER A 16 -7.64 -11.21 3.27
CA SER A 16 -6.34 -11.29 3.93
C SER A 16 -6.07 -10.04 4.76
N LYS A 17 -6.47 -8.87 4.24
CA LYS A 17 -6.15 -7.52 4.72
C LYS A 17 -4.65 -7.29 4.90
N GLU A 18 -3.81 -8.12 4.31
CA GLU A 18 -2.39 -8.15 4.64
C GLU A 18 -1.64 -6.96 4.09
N ILE A 19 -1.93 -6.52 2.86
CA ILE A 19 -1.20 -5.44 2.21
C ILE A 19 -1.53 -4.12 2.91
N VAL A 20 -2.83 -3.80 3.05
CA VAL A 20 -3.29 -2.55 3.66
C VAL A 20 -2.94 -2.49 5.15
N ILE A 21 -3.10 -3.59 5.90
CA ILE A 21 -2.69 -3.60 7.33
C ILE A 21 -1.18 -3.44 7.47
N SER A 22 -0.37 -4.10 6.63
CA SER A 22 1.09 -3.95 6.71
C SER A 22 1.54 -2.53 6.41
N MET A 23 0.96 -1.89 5.38
CA MET A 23 1.21 -0.49 5.05
C MET A 23 0.78 0.45 6.19
N ALA A 24 -0.43 0.27 6.71
CA ALA A 24 -0.97 1.10 7.78
C ALA A 24 -0.14 0.94 9.06
N ALA A 25 0.19 -0.28 9.46
CA ALA A 25 1.03 -0.56 10.63
C ALA A 25 2.41 0.10 10.50
N PHE A 26 3.03 0.01 9.32
CA PHE A 26 4.29 0.69 9.04
C PHE A 26 4.14 2.22 9.13
N GLY A 27 3.13 2.79 8.47
CA GLY A 27 2.86 4.24 8.50
C GLY A 27 2.64 4.76 9.92
N VAL A 28 1.80 4.08 10.69
CA VAL A 28 1.55 4.38 12.12
C VAL A 28 2.85 4.32 12.92
N SER A 29 3.67 3.30 12.72
CA SER A 29 4.95 3.16 13.44
C SER A 29 5.88 4.34 13.16
N VAL A 30 5.98 4.79 11.90
CA VAL A 30 6.79 5.96 11.56
C VAL A 30 6.24 7.23 12.21
N ILE A 31 4.92 7.43 12.21
CA ILE A 31 4.29 8.57 12.88
C ILE A 31 4.60 8.56 14.38
N LEU A 32 4.49 7.41 15.04
CA LEU A 32 4.81 7.27 16.47
C LEU A 32 6.28 7.55 16.77
N LEU A 33 7.20 7.00 15.97
CA LEU A 33 8.63 7.25 16.12
C LEU A 33 8.96 8.74 16.00
N TYR A 34 8.28 9.42 15.07
CA TYR A 34 8.44 10.86 14.90
C TYR A 34 7.85 11.64 16.06
N SER A 35 6.63 11.31 16.49
CA SER A 35 5.96 11.93 17.64
C SER A 35 6.81 11.85 18.92
N PHE A 36 7.50 10.73 19.14
CA PHE A 36 8.41 10.58 20.28
C PHE A 36 9.76 11.25 20.11
N SER A 37 10.27 11.37 18.87
CA SER A 37 11.59 11.97 18.61
C SER A 37 11.55 13.50 18.63
N PHE A 38 10.44 14.11 18.19
CA PHE A 38 10.29 15.56 18.11
C PHE A 38 9.49 16.09 19.30
N ASN A 39 10.17 16.39 20.40
CA ASN A 39 9.61 17.08 21.57
C ASN A 39 9.78 18.62 21.51
N GLU A 40 10.14 19.14 20.32
CA GLU A 40 10.57 20.52 20.07
C GLU A 40 9.45 21.36 19.43
N SER A 41 9.57 22.70 19.54
CA SER A 41 8.49 23.68 19.28
C SER A 41 7.64 23.42 18.01
N PRO A 42 6.32 23.76 18.02
CA PRO A 42 5.39 23.53 16.91
C PRO A 42 5.82 24.09 15.55
N ARG A 43 6.69 25.11 15.55
CA ARG A 43 7.21 25.75 14.34
C ARG A 43 8.15 24.84 13.55
N THR A 44 9.02 24.12 14.25
CA THR A 44 9.97 23.18 13.62
C THR A 44 9.21 21.98 13.05
N PHE A 45 8.18 21.51 13.76
CA PHE A 45 7.32 20.41 13.33
C PHE A 45 6.68 20.67 11.96
N SER A 46 6.09 21.86 11.75
CA SER A 46 5.39 22.18 10.50
C SER A 46 6.31 22.15 9.26
N ILE A 47 7.60 22.46 9.43
CA ILE A 47 8.57 22.48 8.32
C ILE A 47 8.91 21.05 7.90
N PHE A 48 9.17 20.14 8.85
CA PHE A 48 9.56 18.75 8.59
C PHE A 48 8.37 17.83 8.26
N ALA A 49 7.17 18.18 8.74
CA ALA A 49 5.95 17.40 8.57
C ALA A 49 5.67 17.04 7.10
N SER A 50 5.85 18.01 6.19
CA SER A 50 5.62 17.81 4.76
C SER A 50 6.55 16.74 4.17
N GLY A 51 7.85 16.81 4.48
CA GLY A 51 8.83 15.83 4.02
C GLY A 51 8.59 14.44 4.60
N LEU A 52 8.15 14.37 5.85
CA LEU A 52 7.88 13.09 6.52
C LEU A 52 6.70 12.35 5.89
N ILE A 53 5.59 13.03 5.58
CA ILE A 53 4.45 12.43 4.87
C ILE A 53 4.90 11.82 3.54
N TRP A 54 5.69 12.55 2.75
CA TRP A 54 6.18 12.05 1.46
C TRP A 54 7.11 10.84 1.62
N MET A 55 7.96 10.83 2.65
CA MET A 55 8.77 9.66 2.97
C MET A 55 7.91 8.46 3.35
N VAL A 56 6.93 8.63 4.23
CA VAL A 56 5.99 7.57 4.62
C VAL A 56 5.30 7.01 3.38
N PHE A 57 4.82 7.87 2.47
CA PHE A 57 4.17 7.45 1.22
C PHE A 57 5.09 6.65 0.31
N LEU A 58 6.35 7.04 0.18
CA LEU A 58 7.33 6.25 -0.57
C LEU A 58 7.55 4.88 0.05
N PHE A 59 7.76 4.80 1.37
CA PHE A 59 8.03 3.52 2.03
C PHE A 59 6.82 2.58 2.01
N ILE A 60 5.61 3.05 2.29
CA ILE A 60 4.40 2.20 2.21
C ILE A 60 4.16 1.73 0.77
N SER A 61 4.56 2.52 -0.24
CA SER A 61 4.44 2.11 -1.65
C SER A 61 5.32 0.93 -2.01
N VAL A 62 6.58 0.97 -1.59
CA VAL A 62 7.54 -0.13 -1.78
C VAL A 62 7.09 -1.37 -1.01
N LEU A 63 6.67 -1.19 0.25
CA LEU A 63 6.21 -2.27 1.11
C LEU A 63 4.97 -2.96 0.54
N GLY A 64 4.04 -2.17 -0.01
CA GLY A 64 2.86 -2.65 -0.69
C GLY A 64 3.12 -3.52 -1.90
N LEU A 65 3.99 -3.04 -2.78
CA LEU A 65 4.41 -3.77 -3.97
C LEU A 65 5.09 -5.08 -3.58
N HIS A 66 5.98 -5.04 -2.58
CA HIS A 66 6.67 -6.22 -2.09
C HIS A 66 5.69 -7.26 -1.52
N ARG A 67 4.71 -6.82 -0.71
CA ARG A 67 3.68 -7.71 -0.15
C ARG A 67 2.77 -8.31 -1.21
N SER A 68 2.31 -7.49 -2.16
CA SER A 68 1.51 -7.96 -3.30
C SER A 68 2.24 -9.03 -4.12
N PHE A 69 3.54 -8.86 -4.34
CA PHE A 69 4.35 -9.84 -5.06
C PHE A 69 4.62 -11.11 -4.24
N SER A 70 4.90 -10.97 -2.93
CA SER A 70 5.12 -12.11 -2.04
C SER A 70 3.92 -13.04 -1.98
N LEU A 71 2.71 -12.48 -1.85
CA LEU A 71 1.47 -13.25 -1.82
C LEU A 71 1.28 -14.08 -3.09
N GLU A 72 1.49 -13.50 -4.27
CA GLU A 72 1.37 -14.26 -5.51
C GLU A 72 2.44 -15.33 -5.69
N LYS A 73 3.64 -15.09 -5.16
CA LYS A 73 4.72 -16.07 -5.16
C LYS A 73 4.43 -17.26 -4.24
N GLU A 74 3.85 -17.00 -3.07
CA GLU A 74 3.47 -18.06 -2.10
C GLU A 74 2.38 -18.98 -2.63
N PHE A 75 1.42 -18.45 -3.40
CA PHE A 75 0.35 -19.25 -4.01
C PHE A 75 0.69 -19.85 -5.38
N ASP A 76 1.94 -19.71 -5.85
CA ASP A 76 2.40 -20.07 -7.20
C ASP A 76 1.46 -19.56 -8.32
N ALA A 77 0.78 -18.44 -8.03
CA ALA A 77 -0.29 -17.90 -8.86
C ALA A 77 0.25 -17.27 -10.15
N ILE A 78 1.54 -16.90 -10.16
CA ILE A 78 2.21 -16.28 -11.30
C ILE A 78 2.18 -17.23 -12.51
N GLY A 79 2.49 -18.51 -12.30
CA GLY A 79 2.45 -19.53 -13.37
C GLY A 79 1.04 -19.76 -13.90
N LEU A 80 0.05 -19.80 -13.00
CA LEU A 80 -1.36 -19.99 -13.33
C LEU A 80 -1.93 -18.82 -14.14
N ILE A 81 -1.61 -17.57 -13.75
CA ILE A 81 -2.08 -16.36 -14.43
C ILE A 81 -1.47 -16.23 -15.83
N LEU A 82 -0.19 -16.61 -16.00
CA LEU A 82 0.49 -16.60 -17.30
C LEU A 82 -0.01 -17.69 -18.26
N SER A 83 -0.58 -18.77 -17.71
CA SER A 83 -1.14 -19.87 -18.49
C SER A 83 -2.60 -19.64 -18.91
N ALA A 84 -3.26 -18.61 -18.36
CA ALA A 84 -4.63 -18.27 -18.70
C ALA A 84 -4.72 -17.60 -20.09
N PRO A 85 -5.80 -17.82 -20.86
CA PRO A 85 -6.00 -17.22 -22.17
C PRO A 85 -6.48 -15.76 -22.03
N VAL A 86 -5.65 -14.91 -21.43
CA VAL A 86 -5.92 -13.49 -21.21
C VAL A 86 -4.71 -12.67 -21.67
N ASP A 87 -4.95 -11.55 -22.35
CA ASP A 87 -3.87 -10.65 -22.75
C ASP A 87 -3.05 -10.17 -21.55
N ARG A 88 -1.71 -10.25 -21.69
CA ARG A 88 -0.76 -9.85 -20.66
C ARG A 88 -0.89 -8.38 -20.27
N SER A 89 -1.33 -7.52 -21.19
CA SER A 89 -1.59 -6.10 -20.96
C SER A 89 -2.75 -5.87 -19.98
N LEU A 90 -3.83 -6.67 -20.09
CA LEU A 90 -4.98 -6.58 -19.18
C LEU A 90 -4.64 -7.04 -17.77
N ILE A 91 -3.77 -8.05 -17.64
CA ILE A 91 -3.26 -8.53 -16.35
C ILE A 91 -2.39 -7.46 -15.67
N PHE A 92 -1.47 -6.85 -16.43
CA PHE A 92 -0.64 -5.77 -15.90
C PHE A 92 -1.50 -4.58 -15.46
N LEU A 93 -2.45 -4.16 -16.29
CA LEU A 93 -3.31 -3.02 -16.00
C LEU A 93 -4.17 -3.27 -14.77
N SER A 94 -4.77 -4.47 -14.62
CA SER A 94 -5.60 -4.77 -13.44
C SER A 94 -4.77 -4.70 -12.17
N LYS A 95 -3.55 -5.25 -12.19
CA LYS A 95 -2.67 -5.28 -11.03
C LYS A 95 -2.16 -3.89 -10.65
N TRP A 96 -1.86 -3.07 -11.65
CA TRP A 96 -1.50 -1.66 -11.43
C TRP A 96 -2.64 -0.88 -10.78
N VAL A 97 -3.88 -1.04 -11.27
CA VAL A 97 -5.05 -0.38 -10.66
C VAL A 97 -5.32 -0.91 -9.26
N SER A 98 -5.26 -2.23 -9.03
CA SER A 98 -5.43 -2.83 -7.70
C SER A 98 -4.41 -2.27 -6.71
N GLY A 99 -3.12 -2.26 -7.09
CA GLY A 99 -2.05 -1.71 -6.25
C GLY A 99 -2.22 -0.22 -5.96
N PHE A 100 -2.60 0.57 -6.96
CA PHE A 100 -2.89 1.99 -6.80
C PHE A 100 -4.06 2.22 -5.83
N LEU A 101 -5.11 1.40 -5.91
CA LEU A 101 -6.25 1.50 -5.00
C LEU A 101 -5.86 1.19 -3.55
N PHE A 102 -5.05 0.15 -3.32
CA PHE A 102 -4.57 -0.20 -1.98
C PHE A 102 -3.69 0.88 -1.38
N LEU A 103 -2.83 1.50 -2.20
CA LEU A 103 -2.04 2.66 -1.79
C LEU A 103 -2.90 3.84 -1.40
N LEU A 104 -3.93 4.17 -2.19
CA LEU A 104 -4.86 5.25 -1.85
C LEU A 104 -5.59 4.97 -0.52
N ILE A 105 -6.06 3.74 -0.31
CA ILE A 105 -6.72 3.36 0.95
C ILE A 105 -5.77 3.53 2.13
N ALA A 106 -4.53 3.07 2.02
CA ALA A 106 -3.53 3.22 3.09
C ALA A 106 -3.22 4.70 3.35
N GLN A 107 -3.09 5.53 2.31
CA GLN A 107 -2.89 6.98 2.46
C GLN A 107 -4.07 7.65 3.17
N ILE A 108 -5.31 7.29 2.84
CA ILE A 108 -6.52 7.80 3.51
C ILE A 108 -6.54 7.44 5.00
N ILE A 109 -5.95 6.31 5.40
CA ILE A 109 -5.83 5.93 6.82
C ILE A 109 -4.72 6.71 7.51
N ILE A 110 -3.58 6.89 6.85
CA ILE A 110 -2.36 7.49 7.43
C ILE A 110 -2.48 9.01 7.58
N VAL A 111 -3.05 9.71 6.58
CA VAL A 111 -3.13 11.18 6.57
C VAL A 111 -3.90 11.75 7.76
N PRO A 112 -5.10 11.27 8.11
CA PRO A 112 -5.82 11.74 9.29
C PRO A 112 -5.05 11.50 10.57
N LEU A 113 -4.36 10.34 10.68
CA LEU A 113 -3.55 10.01 11.84
C LEU A 113 -2.34 10.92 12.01
N PHE A 114 -1.77 11.41 10.90
CA PHE A 114 -0.65 12.33 10.95
C PHE A 114 -1.06 13.74 11.41
N TRP A 115 -2.29 14.14 11.11
CA TRP A 115 -2.82 15.45 11.50
C TRP A 115 -3.49 15.43 12.89
N LEU A 116 -3.71 14.25 13.45
CA LEU A 116 -4.25 14.05 14.81
C LEU A 116 -3.15 14.27 15.86
#